data_AF-A0A9E4C7J4-F1
#
_entry.id   AF-A0A9E4C7J4-F1
#
_cell.length_a   1.000
_cell.length_b   1.000
_cell.length_c   1.000
_cell.angle_alpha   90.00
_cell.angle_beta   90.00
_cell.angle_gamma   90.00
#
_symmetry.space_group_name_H-M   'P 1'
#
loop_
_entity.id
_entity.type
_entity.pdbx_description
1 polymer ?
#
loop_
_entity_poly.entity_id
_entity_poly.type
_entity_poly.pdbx_seq_one_letter_code
_entity_poly.pdbx_strand_id
1 'polypeptide(L)'
;AYQKQVHAGLAYLIRSMKVNGRTGSWHEAEGSMYSHGLCSIAMCEAYAMTHDKELLAPAQLCLNFIVYAQDPVGGGWRYAPRQAGDTSAVGWQLMALKSGHMAYLEVPPGTVVGAMKFLDSVQANSGAEYGYTGPAEGRAATSAVGLLCRMYLGWKHDNPGLQQGVEIIDKRGPSKNDMYYNYYATQVVRQYDGEVSERWNGRLLDWLVGQQAKDGAKAGSWHFRGGDHGSERGGRLYCTAMSTMILEVPYRNMPIYRNHASDDDFKL
;
A
#
# COMPACT_ATOMS: atom_id res chain seq x y z
N ALA A 1 -14.64 -4.21 -21.39
CA ALA A 1 -15.96 -3.99 -20.78
C ALA A 1 -16.00 -2.87 -19.72
N TYR A 2 -14.89 -2.54 -19.02
CA TYR A 2 -14.91 -1.59 -17.89
C TYR A 2 -14.23 -0.22 -18.14
N GLN A 3 -13.76 0.06 -19.36
CA GLN A 3 -13.03 1.29 -19.68
C GLN A 3 -13.80 2.57 -19.31
N LYS A 4 -15.11 2.62 -19.61
CA LYS A 4 -15.97 3.77 -19.29
C LYS A 4 -16.02 4.04 -17.78
N GLN A 5 -16.13 2.98 -16.97
CA GLN A 5 -16.21 3.08 -15.52
C GLN A 5 -14.86 3.53 -14.92
N VAL A 6 -13.75 2.98 -15.40
CA VAL A 6 -12.41 3.38 -14.98
C VAL A 6 -12.17 4.86 -15.30
N HIS A 7 -12.46 5.28 -16.53
CA HIS A 7 -12.33 6.68 -16.93
C HIS A 7 -13.21 7.61 -16.10
N ALA A 8 -14.47 7.22 -15.83
CA ALA A 8 -15.37 8.00 -14.98
C ALA A 8 -14.83 8.13 -13.53
N GLY A 9 -14.22 7.08 -12.99
CA GLY A 9 -13.56 7.09 -11.68
C GLY A 9 -12.37 8.04 -11.63
N LEU A 10 -11.47 7.97 -12.61
CA LEU A 10 -10.32 8.88 -12.71
C LEU A 10 -10.78 10.34 -12.87
N ALA A 11 -11.77 10.58 -13.73
CA ALA A 11 -12.32 11.91 -13.92
C ALA A 11 -13.01 12.44 -12.65
N TYR A 12 -13.64 11.57 -11.85
CA TYR A 12 -14.17 11.95 -10.55
C TYR A 12 -13.05 12.37 -9.58
N LEU A 13 -11.97 11.59 -9.48
CA LEU A 13 -10.82 11.91 -8.65
C LEU A 13 -10.20 13.27 -9.03
N ILE A 14 -10.03 13.54 -10.32
CA ILE A 14 -9.51 14.84 -10.78
C ILE A 14 -10.43 15.98 -10.35
N ARG A 15 -11.75 15.85 -10.58
CA ARG A 15 -12.72 16.91 -10.23
C ARG A 15 -12.87 17.13 -8.73
N SER A 16 -12.69 16.09 -7.92
CA SER A 16 -12.83 16.18 -6.45
C SER A 16 -11.55 16.64 -5.74
N MET A 17 -10.43 16.71 -6.46
CA MET A 17 -9.16 17.16 -5.90
C MET A 17 -9.22 18.64 -5.53
N LYS A 18 -8.89 18.94 -4.26
CA LYS A 18 -8.72 20.32 -3.77
C LYS A 18 -7.31 20.79 -4.11
N VAL A 19 -7.18 21.62 -5.15
CA VAL A 19 -5.89 22.16 -5.58
C VAL A 19 -5.58 23.46 -4.82
N ASN A 20 -4.40 23.53 -4.22
CA ASN A 20 -3.85 24.74 -3.59
C ASN A 20 -2.38 24.89 -3.97
N GLY A 21 -2.08 25.87 -4.84
CA GLY A 21 -0.75 26.09 -5.38
C GLY A 21 -0.21 24.84 -6.07
N ARG A 22 0.92 24.31 -5.54
CA ARG A 22 1.56 23.09 -6.06
C ARG A 22 1.06 21.80 -5.42
N THR A 23 -0.01 21.83 -4.63
CA THR A 23 -0.55 20.65 -3.95
C THR A 23 -1.97 20.35 -4.41
N GLY A 24 -2.32 19.06 -4.45
CA GLY A 24 -3.66 18.57 -4.74
C GLY A 24 -4.07 17.54 -3.70
N SER A 25 -5.20 17.78 -3.03
CA SER A 25 -5.60 16.98 -1.87
C SER A 25 -6.98 16.36 -2.03
N TRP A 26 -7.08 15.10 -1.60
CA TRP A 26 -8.34 14.41 -1.31
C TRP A 26 -8.54 14.25 0.20
N HIS A 27 -7.77 14.99 1.00
CA HIS A 27 -7.95 14.98 2.44
C HIS A 27 -9.35 15.51 2.79
N GLU A 28 -10.04 14.70 3.57
CA GLU A 28 -11.37 14.98 4.09
C GLU A 28 -11.44 14.47 5.54
N ALA A 29 -12.39 15.00 6.31
CA ALA A 29 -12.48 14.74 7.74
C ALA A 29 -12.67 13.25 8.07
N GLU A 30 -13.41 12.50 7.24
CA GLU A 30 -13.74 11.09 7.47
C GLU A 30 -12.75 10.11 6.82
N GLY A 31 -12.22 10.46 5.65
CA GLY A 31 -11.29 9.66 4.86
C GLY A 31 -9.82 9.82 5.23
N SER A 32 -9.44 10.98 5.79
CA SER A 32 -8.11 11.31 6.30
C SER A 32 -6.99 11.08 5.25
N MET A 33 -5.74 10.87 5.67
CA MET A 33 -4.66 10.53 4.74
C MET A 33 -4.80 9.14 4.10
N TYR A 34 -5.62 8.23 4.63
CA TYR A 34 -5.86 6.92 4.00
C TYR A 34 -6.53 7.07 2.63
N SER A 35 -7.64 7.81 2.56
CA SER A 35 -8.30 8.11 1.29
C SER A 35 -7.37 8.83 0.33
N HIS A 36 -6.58 9.79 0.82
CA HIS A 36 -5.61 10.50 -0.01
C HIS A 36 -4.56 9.56 -0.60
N GLY A 37 -3.92 8.71 0.22
CA GLY A 37 -2.90 7.76 -0.24
C GLY A 37 -3.45 6.79 -1.29
N LEU A 38 -4.63 6.22 -1.05
CA LEU A 38 -5.31 5.33 -2.00
C LEU A 38 -5.61 6.01 -3.35
N CYS A 39 -6.15 7.23 -3.32
CA CYS A 39 -6.42 8.00 -4.54
C CYS A 39 -5.12 8.36 -5.27
N SER A 40 -4.04 8.68 -4.53
CA SER A 40 -2.73 8.97 -5.09
C SER A 40 -2.11 7.76 -5.78
N ILE A 41 -2.20 6.56 -5.19
CA ILE A 41 -1.78 5.30 -5.84
C ILE A 41 -2.53 5.14 -7.17
N ALA A 42 -3.86 5.19 -7.14
CA ALA A 42 -4.69 5.01 -8.33
C ALA A 42 -4.33 6.04 -9.44
N MET A 43 -4.11 7.30 -9.07
CA MET A 43 -3.75 8.37 -10.01
C MET A 43 -2.36 8.16 -10.61
N CYS A 44 -1.36 7.87 -9.78
CA CYS A 44 0.02 7.66 -10.21
C CYS A 44 0.16 6.41 -11.08
N GLU A 45 -0.47 5.30 -10.69
CA GLU A 45 -0.42 4.06 -11.47
C GLU A 45 -1.17 4.19 -12.80
N ALA A 46 -2.33 4.87 -12.82
CA ALA A 46 -3.04 5.14 -14.07
C ALA A 46 -2.18 5.96 -15.03
N TYR A 47 -1.50 6.99 -14.53
CA TYR A 47 -0.54 7.75 -15.34
C TYR A 47 0.63 6.87 -15.81
N ALA A 48 1.23 6.07 -14.93
CA ALA A 48 2.35 5.18 -15.28
C ALA A 48 1.99 4.18 -16.40
N MET A 49 0.78 3.63 -16.37
CA MET A 49 0.34 2.62 -17.36
C MET A 49 -0.07 3.23 -18.70
N THR A 50 -0.56 4.46 -18.72
CA THR A 50 -1.22 5.04 -19.91
C THR A 50 -0.42 6.19 -20.54
N HIS A 51 0.41 6.87 -19.76
CA HIS A 51 1.04 8.14 -20.11
C HIS A 51 0.05 9.20 -20.60
N ASP A 52 -1.20 9.13 -20.14
CA ASP A 52 -2.21 10.14 -20.47
C ASP A 52 -1.80 11.50 -19.87
N LYS A 53 -1.70 12.50 -20.75
CA LYS A 53 -1.27 13.85 -20.40
C LYS A 53 -2.23 14.53 -19.42
N GLU A 54 -3.51 14.15 -19.43
CA GLU A 54 -4.49 14.70 -18.48
C GLU A 54 -4.22 14.24 -17.04
N LEU A 55 -3.54 13.10 -16.86
CA LEU A 55 -3.23 12.53 -15.55
C LEU A 55 -1.92 13.04 -14.95
N LEU A 56 -1.00 13.58 -15.79
CA LEU A 56 0.32 14.02 -15.34
C LEU A 56 0.25 15.06 -14.21
N ALA A 57 -0.50 16.15 -14.42
CA ALA A 57 -0.57 17.22 -13.43
C ALA A 57 -1.26 16.77 -12.12
N PRO A 58 -2.44 16.12 -12.16
CA PRO A 58 -3.06 15.56 -10.95
C PRO A 58 -2.17 14.57 -10.20
N ALA A 59 -1.44 13.70 -10.92
CA ALA A 59 -0.54 12.73 -10.31
C ALA A 59 0.63 13.43 -9.57
N GLN A 60 1.24 14.47 -10.15
CA GLN A 60 2.29 15.22 -9.43
C GLN A 60 1.72 16.01 -8.23
N LEU A 61 0.54 16.63 -8.39
CA LEU A 61 -0.07 17.45 -7.34
C LEU A 61 -0.40 16.63 -6.08
N CYS A 62 -0.85 15.39 -6.24
CA CYS A 62 -1.18 14.54 -5.09
C CYS A 62 0.08 14.09 -4.33
N LEU A 63 1.17 13.76 -5.03
CA LEU A 63 2.46 13.46 -4.40
C LEU A 63 3.01 14.67 -3.63
N ASN A 64 2.88 15.87 -4.21
CA ASN A 64 3.29 17.10 -3.53
C ASN A 64 2.52 17.32 -2.21
N PHE A 65 1.24 16.90 -2.15
CA PHE A 65 0.48 16.94 -0.90
C PHE A 65 0.96 15.90 0.11
N ILE A 66 1.29 14.68 -0.32
CA ILE A 66 1.92 13.66 0.56
C ILE A 66 3.21 14.20 1.17
N VAL A 67 4.08 14.79 0.35
CA VAL A 67 5.34 15.43 0.80
C VAL A 67 5.06 16.52 1.84
N TYR A 68 4.11 17.42 1.55
CA TYR A 68 3.71 18.48 2.48
C TYR A 68 3.14 17.94 3.81
N ALA A 69 2.42 16.82 3.76
CA ALA A 69 1.72 16.23 4.88
C ALA A 69 2.61 15.39 5.80
N GLN A 70 3.88 15.12 5.42
CA GLN A 70 4.79 14.34 6.23
C GLN A 70 5.05 15.02 7.59
N ASP A 71 5.18 14.22 8.65
CA ASP A 71 5.65 14.68 9.96
C ASP A 71 7.05 15.30 9.83
N PRO A 72 7.22 16.61 10.11
CA PRO A 72 8.52 17.28 9.96
C PRO A 72 9.58 16.80 10.96
N VAL A 73 9.20 16.10 12.03
CA VAL A 73 10.12 15.61 13.06
C VAL A 73 10.42 14.12 12.88
N GLY A 74 9.39 13.28 12.87
CA GLY A 74 9.52 11.83 12.83
C GLY A 74 9.55 11.23 11.42
N GLY A 75 9.06 11.95 10.40
CA GLY A 75 9.07 11.52 9.00
C GLY A 75 7.96 10.54 8.60
N GLY A 76 7.01 10.24 9.48
CA GLY A 76 5.86 9.39 9.18
C GLY A 76 4.63 10.17 8.70
N TRP A 77 3.52 9.45 8.50
CA TRP A 77 2.20 10.01 8.21
C TRP A 77 1.16 9.41 9.13
N ARG A 78 0.08 10.15 9.37
CA ARG A 78 -1.07 9.68 10.15
C ARG A 78 -2.36 10.24 9.57
N TYR A 79 -3.40 10.43 10.38
CA TYR A 79 -4.73 10.85 9.90
C TYR A 79 -4.75 12.29 9.38
N ALA A 80 -4.03 13.20 10.04
CA ALA A 80 -3.94 14.60 9.65
C ALA A 80 -2.56 14.94 9.07
N PRO A 81 -2.48 15.92 8.14
CA PRO A 81 -1.19 16.45 7.68
C PRO A 81 -0.32 16.93 8.85
N ARG A 82 0.98 16.65 8.78
CA ARG A 82 2.02 17.02 9.75
C ARG A 82 1.84 16.42 11.15
N GLN A 83 1.00 15.40 11.27
CA GLN A 83 0.81 14.64 12.51
C GLN A 83 1.91 13.59 12.66
N ALA A 84 2.38 13.36 13.89
CA ALA A 84 3.29 12.26 14.21
C ALA A 84 2.76 10.92 13.69
N GLY A 85 3.63 10.19 12.99
CA GLY A 85 3.23 9.08 12.13
C GLY A 85 2.73 7.83 12.83
N ASP A 86 2.04 6.99 12.05
CA ASP A 86 1.80 5.58 12.38
C ASP A 86 2.11 4.67 11.19
N THR A 87 2.41 3.40 11.48
CA THR A 87 2.88 2.45 10.46
C THR A 87 1.84 2.17 9.38
N SER A 88 0.54 2.14 9.70
CA SER A 88 -0.47 1.77 8.71
C SER A 88 -0.77 2.89 7.71
N ALA A 89 -0.74 4.16 8.14
CA ALA A 89 -0.84 5.30 7.23
C ALA A 89 0.42 5.48 6.37
N VAL A 90 1.61 5.20 6.93
CA VAL A 90 2.90 5.24 6.21
C VAL A 90 2.89 4.28 5.01
N GLY A 91 2.33 3.08 5.16
CA GLY A 91 2.23 2.10 4.08
C GLY A 91 1.60 2.66 2.81
N TRP A 92 0.42 3.28 2.93
CA TRP A 92 -0.30 3.85 1.79
C TRP A 92 0.42 5.02 1.16
N GLN A 93 1.00 5.91 1.97
CA GLN A 93 1.72 7.08 1.43
C GLN A 93 2.99 6.67 0.71
N LEU A 94 3.74 5.71 1.27
CA LEU A 94 4.97 5.24 0.65
C LEU A 94 4.69 4.48 -0.66
N MET A 95 3.64 3.66 -0.70
CA MET A 95 3.17 3.03 -1.94
C MET A 95 2.80 4.07 -3.01
N ALA A 96 2.13 5.16 -2.64
CA ALA A 96 1.82 6.25 -3.56
C ALA A 96 3.10 6.93 -4.09
N LEU A 97 4.05 7.23 -3.20
CA LEU A 97 5.36 7.80 -3.57
C LEU A 97 6.12 6.86 -4.50
N LYS A 98 6.14 5.55 -4.22
CA LYS A 98 6.79 4.55 -5.07
C LYS A 98 6.13 4.47 -6.45
N SER A 99 4.79 4.46 -6.49
CA SER A 99 4.02 4.46 -7.74
C SER A 99 4.34 5.70 -8.59
N GLY A 100 4.44 6.86 -7.94
CA GLY A 100 4.83 8.10 -8.59
C GLY A 100 6.26 8.09 -9.12
N HIS A 101 7.21 7.62 -8.31
CA HIS A 101 8.61 7.48 -8.70
C HIS A 101 8.78 6.57 -9.92
N MET A 102 8.09 5.41 -9.93
CA MET A 102 8.07 4.50 -11.08
C MET A 102 7.42 5.12 -12.33
N ALA A 103 6.58 6.14 -12.14
CA ALA A 103 6.00 6.94 -13.22
C ALA A 103 6.89 8.14 -13.65
N TYR A 104 8.13 8.21 -13.15
CA TYR A 104 9.07 9.32 -13.35
C TYR A 104 8.58 10.67 -12.82
N LEU A 105 7.70 10.65 -11.81
CA LEU A 105 7.25 11.85 -11.10
C LEU A 105 8.25 12.24 -9.99
N GLU A 106 8.23 13.52 -9.61
CA GLU A 106 9.16 14.05 -8.62
C GLU A 106 8.78 13.56 -7.21
N VAL A 107 9.70 12.82 -6.58
CA VAL A 107 9.67 12.46 -5.16
C VAL A 107 10.95 12.97 -4.50
N PRO A 108 10.88 13.95 -3.58
CA PRO A 108 12.07 14.49 -2.93
C PRO A 108 12.81 13.44 -2.08
N PRO A 109 14.16 13.30 -2.20
CA PRO A 109 14.94 12.36 -1.40
C PRO A 109 14.75 12.56 0.12
N GLY A 110 14.62 13.81 0.57
CA GLY A 110 14.38 14.11 1.99
C GLY A 110 13.09 13.47 2.54
N THR A 111 12.06 13.31 1.72
CA THR A 111 10.82 12.61 2.11
C THR A 111 11.06 11.12 2.30
N VAL A 112 11.86 10.51 1.43
CA VAL A 112 12.26 9.09 1.52
C VAL A 112 13.09 8.85 2.78
N VAL A 113 14.06 9.73 3.06
CA VAL A 113 14.87 9.70 4.29
C VAL A 113 14.00 9.83 5.55
N GLY A 114 13.00 10.71 5.53
CA GLY A 114 12.02 10.83 6.61
C GLY A 114 11.25 9.52 6.85
N ALA A 115 10.80 8.86 5.78
CA ALA A 115 10.09 7.59 5.90
C ALA A 115 10.98 6.48 6.48
N MET A 116 12.26 6.41 6.07
CA MET A 116 13.24 5.50 6.67
C MET A 116 13.41 5.75 8.17
N LYS A 117 13.59 7.02 8.56
CA LYS A 117 13.71 7.42 9.97
C LYS A 117 12.49 7.00 10.79
N PHE A 118 11.29 7.17 10.25
CA PHE A 118 10.07 6.72 10.92
C PHE A 118 10.08 5.20 11.13
N LEU A 119 10.36 4.43 10.08
CA LEU A 119 10.40 2.96 10.16
C LEU A 119 11.45 2.47 11.15
N ASP A 120 12.61 3.13 11.22
CA ASP A 120 13.66 2.85 12.22
C ASP A 120 13.15 3.07 13.65
N SER A 121 12.27 4.05 13.86
CA SER A 121 11.73 4.38 15.18
C SER A 121 10.64 3.42 15.67
N VAL A 122 10.01 2.67 14.77
CA VAL A 122 8.90 1.75 15.10
C VAL A 122 9.23 0.28 14.87
N GLN A 123 10.45 -0.05 14.42
CA GLN A 123 10.88 -1.42 14.23
C GLN A 123 11.19 -2.15 15.55
N ALA A 124 11.02 -3.45 15.53
CA ALA A 124 11.45 -4.41 16.56
C ALA A 124 12.17 -5.59 15.88
N ASN A 125 12.81 -6.45 16.66
CA ASN A 125 13.51 -7.65 16.16
C ASN A 125 14.44 -7.34 14.97
N SER A 126 15.31 -6.33 15.14
CA SER A 126 16.26 -5.90 14.10
C SER A 126 15.62 -5.60 12.74
N GLY A 127 14.37 -5.14 12.73
CA GLY A 127 13.66 -4.77 11.51
C GLY A 127 12.83 -5.89 10.88
N ALA A 128 12.70 -7.04 11.54
CA ALA A 128 11.80 -8.13 11.13
C ALA A 128 10.33 -7.83 11.48
N GLU A 129 10.08 -6.99 12.47
CA GLU A 129 8.74 -6.64 12.94
C GLU A 129 8.58 -5.15 13.20
N TYR A 130 7.35 -4.67 13.19
CA TYR A 130 7.05 -3.24 13.31
C TYR A 130 5.81 -3.04 14.18
N GLY A 131 5.91 -2.09 15.12
CA GLY A 131 4.76 -1.64 15.90
C GLY A 131 3.96 -0.55 15.20
N TYR A 132 3.05 0.10 15.93
CA TYR A 132 2.10 1.05 15.35
C TYR A 132 2.59 2.50 15.41
N THR A 133 2.92 3.00 16.60
CA THR A 133 3.48 4.35 16.84
C THR A 133 4.80 4.29 17.62
N GLY A 134 5.37 3.09 17.74
CA GLY A 134 6.59 2.77 18.48
C GLY A 134 6.90 1.29 18.31
N PRO A 135 8.07 0.82 18.77
CA PRO A 135 8.51 -0.57 18.61
C PRO A 135 7.52 -1.56 19.24
N ALA A 136 7.17 -2.62 18.52
CA ALA A 136 6.40 -3.75 19.06
C ALA A 136 6.58 -5.00 18.21
N GLU A 137 6.45 -6.17 18.86
CA GLU A 137 6.46 -7.49 18.23
C GLU A 137 5.03 -8.06 18.16
N GLY A 138 4.83 -9.09 17.33
CA GLY A 138 3.57 -9.83 17.22
C GLY A 138 2.44 -9.10 16.48
N ARG A 139 2.69 -7.89 15.97
CA ARG A 139 1.69 -7.09 15.25
C ARG A 139 1.73 -7.35 13.75
N ALA A 140 1.15 -8.48 13.34
CA ALA A 140 1.24 -8.99 11.97
C ALA A 140 0.96 -7.96 10.86
N ALA A 141 -0.12 -7.17 10.98
CA ALA A 141 -0.47 -6.16 9.99
C ALA A 141 0.59 -5.07 9.86
N THR A 142 1.04 -4.47 10.97
CA THR A 142 2.06 -3.42 10.95
C THR A 142 3.42 -3.97 10.54
N SER A 143 3.76 -5.21 10.94
CA SER A 143 4.98 -5.87 10.47
C SER A 143 4.98 -6.08 8.94
N ALA A 144 3.88 -6.56 8.36
CA ALA A 144 3.76 -6.70 6.91
C ALA A 144 3.86 -5.35 6.18
N VAL A 145 3.26 -4.29 6.72
CA VAL A 145 3.38 -2.93 6.18
C VAL A 145 4.83 -2.44 6.22
N GLY A 146 5.49 -2.56 7.38
CA GLY A 146 6.87 -2.11 7.56
C GLY A 146 7.84 -2.85 6.65
N LEU A 147 7.71 -4.18 6.53
CA LEU A 147 8.52 -4.98 5.61
C LEU A 147 8.32 -4.55 4.16
N LEU A 148 7.07 -4.41 3.69
CA LEU A 148 6.81 -3.93 2.33
C LEU A 148 7.43 -2.56 2.09
N CYS A 149 7.32 -1.66 3.06
CA CYS A 149 7.92 -0.34 2.99
C CYS A 149 9.44 -0.41 2.83
N ARG A 150 10.11 -1.27 3.62
CA ARG A 150 11.56 -1.47 3.51
C ARG A 150 11.98 -1.99 2.13
N MET A 151 11.21 -2.91 1.54
CA MET A 151 11.47 -3.40 0.18
C MET A 151 11.40 -2.26 -0.83
N TYR A 152 10.38 -1.40 -0.74
CA TYR A 152 10.28 -0.23 -1.63
C TYR A 152 11.37 0.83 -1.40
N LEU A 153 11.92 0.87 -0.18
CA LEU A 153 13.06 1.72 0.21
C LEU A 153 14.42 1.08 -0.11
N GLY A 154 14.44 -0.06 -0.81
CA GLY A 154 15.67 -0.63 -1.38
C GLY A 154 16.33 -1.71 -0.52
N TRP A 155 15.69 -2.22 0.54
CA TRP A 155 16.19 -3.43 1.20
C TRP A 155 16.32 -4.56 0.18
N LYS A 156 17.49 -5.20 0.17
CA LYS A 156 17.79 -6.32 -0.72
C LYS A 156 17.38 -7.63 -0.07
N HIS A 157 17.25 -8.68 -0.88
CA HIS A 157 16.78 -10.01 -0.46
C HIS A 157 17.68 -10.67 0.62
N ASP A 158 18.95 -10.26 0.72
CA ASP A 158 19.90 -10.74 1.73
C ASP A 158 19.86 -9.95 3.05
N ASN A 159 18.96 -8.94 3.17
CA ASN A 159 18.78 -8.23 4.43
C ASN A 159 18.24 -9.18 5.52
N PRO A 160 18.94 -9.36 6.65
CA PRO A 160 18.54 -10.33 7.67
C PRO A 160 17.17 -10.04 8.29
N GLY A 161 16.82 -8.77 8.50
CA GLY A 161 15.52 -8.36 9.02
C GLY A 161 14.39 -8.71 8.04
N LEU A 162 14.61 -8.52 6.74
CA LEU A 162 13.65 -8.93 5.71
C LEU A 162 13.44 -10.44 5.71
N GLN A 163 14.52 -11.23 5.70
CA GLN A 163 14.46 -12.69 5.66
C GLN A 163 13.68 -13.23 6.86
N GLN A 164 14.03 -12.78 8.07
CA GLN A 164 13.35 -13.16 9.30
C GLN A 164 11.88 -12.73 9.29
N GLY A 165 11.58 -11.51 8.82
CA GLY A 165 10.21 -11.01 8.71
C GLY A 165 9.34 -11.83 7.75
N VAL A 166 9.91 -12.26 6.62
CA VAL A 166 9.23 -13.13 5.65
C VAL A 166 9.00 -14.53 6.23
N GLU A 167 9.95 -15.09 6.97
CA GLU A 167 9.77 -16.37 7.68
C GLU A 167 8.62 -16.29 8.70
N ILE A 168 8.51 -15.19 9.44
CA ILE A 168 7.40 -14.94 10.36
C ILE A 168 6.06 -14.90 9.60
N ILE A 169 6.01 -14.22 8.44
CA ILE A 169 4.81 -14.18 7.60
C ILE A 169 4.45 -15.56 7.06
N ASP A 170 5.41 -16.34 6.56
CA ASP A 170 5.15 -17.68 6.02
C ASP A 170 4.62 -18.63 7.10
N LYS A 171 5.26 -18.63 8.27
CA LYS A 171 4.86 -19.45 9.42
C LYS A 171 3.45 -19.11 9.90
N ARG A 172 3.09 -17.82 9.90
CA ARG A 172 1.75 -17.36 10.28
C ARG A 172 0.71 -17.73 9.22
N GLY A 173 1.03 -17.52 7.95
CA GLY A 173 0.12 -17.69 6.83
C GLY A 173 -1.04 -16.67 6.80
N PRO A 174 -1.94 -16.81 5.81
CA PRO A 174 -3.06 -15.89 5.63
C PRO A 174 -4.05 -15.89 6.80
N SER A 175 -4.59 -14.72 7.10
CA SER A 175 -5.65 -14.52 8.10
C SER A 175 -7.04 -14.62 7.50
N LYS A 176 -7.99 -15.29 8.16
CA LYS A 176 -9.39 -15.36 7.68
C LYS A 176 -10.22 -14.12 8.01
N ASN A 177 -9.70 -13.26 8.89
CA ASN A 177 -10.42 -12.17 9.52
C ASN A 177 -9.64 -10.84 9.47
N ASP A 178 -8.48 -10.81 8.81
CA ASP A 178 -7.68 -9.59 8.65
C ASP A 178 -7.25 -9.42 7.18
N MET A 179 -8.09 -8.73 6.39
CA MET A 179 -7.82 -8.49 4.96
C MET A 179 -6.77 -7.41 4.78
N TYR A 180 -6.67 -6.48 5.73
CA TYR A 180 -5.61 -5.50 5.77
C TYR A 180 -4.23 -6.15 5.87
N TYR A 181 -4.04 -7.05 6.84
CA TYR A 181 -2.83 -7.87 6.93
C TYR A 181 -2.59 -8.67 5.64
N ASN A 182 -3.61 -9.39 5.16
CA ASN A 182 -3.45 -10.24 3.98
C ASN A 182 -3.00 -9.44 2.75
N TYR A 183 -3.52 -8.23 2.55
CA TYR A 183 -3.12 -7.39 1.43
C TYR A 183 -1.62 -7.05 1.48
N TYR A 184 -1.13 -6.52 2.60
CA TYR A 184 0.28 -6.18 2.73
C TYR A 184 1.17 -7.44 2.72
N ALA A 185 0.79 -8.51 3.40
CA ALA A 185 1.55 -9.75 3.43
C ALA A 185 1.64 -10.42 2.05
N THR A 186 0.54 -10.39 1.27
CA THR A 186 0.55 -10.89 -0.12
C THR A 186 1.53 -10.11 -0.98
N GLN A 187 1.63 -8.79 -0.80
CA GLN A 187 2.63 -7.99 -1.48
C GLN A 187 4.05 -8.33 -1.03
N VAL A 188 4.31 -8.45 0.27
CA VAL A 188 5.64 -8.84 0.79
C VAL A 188 6.10 -10.18 0.20
N VAL A 189 5.28 -11.23 0.31
CA VAL A 189 5.67 -12.57 -0.19
C VAL A 189 5.78 -12.60 -1.71
N ARG A 190 4.95 -11.83 -2.43
CA ARG A 190 5.06 -11.73 -3.89
C ARG A 190 6.36 -11.07 -4.31
N GLN A 191 6.74 -9.99 -3.62
CA GLN A 191 7.96 -9.25 -3.92
C GLN A 191 9.20 -10.06 -3.53
N TYR A 192 9.15 -10.80 -2.43
CA TYR A 192 10.21 -11.71 -2.00
C TYR A 192 10.34 -12.91 -2.94
N ASP A 193 9.22 -13.35 -3.51
CA ASP A 193 9.13 -14.44 -4.50
C ASP A 193 9.57 -15.81 -3.94
N GLY A 194 9.93 -16.77 -4.79
CA GLY A 194 10.29 -18.13 -4.38
C GLY A 194 9.14 -18.95 -3.77
N GLU A 195 9.49 -20.03 -3.08
CA GLU A 195 8.52 -21.02 -2.58
C GLU A 195 7.53 -20.44 -1.55
N VAL A 196 7.92 -19.40 -0.80
CA VAL A 196 7.01 -18.75 0.16
C VAL A 196 5.82 -18.11 -0.55
N SER A 197 6.03 -17.53 -1.74
CA SER A 197 4.97 -16.98 -2.58
C SER A 197 4.01 -18.07 -3.06
N GLU A 198 4.53 -19.22 -3.48
CA GLU A 198 3.72 -20.37 -3.93
C GLU A 198 2.86 -20.93 -2.79
N ARG A 199 3.46 -21.17 -1.61
CA ARG A 199 2.75 -21.62 -0.42
C ARG A 199 1.69 -20.63 0.03
N TRP A 200 2.03 -19.34 0.04
CA TRP A 200 1.08 -18.28 0.40
C TRP A 200 -0.11 -18.24 -0.54
N ASN A 201 0.15 -18.22 -1.86
CA ASN A 201 -0.89 -18.15 -2.88
C ASN A 201 -1.79 -19.39 -2.84
N GLY A 202 -1.23 -20.59 -2.69
CA GLY A 202 -2.02 -21.82 -2.55
C GLY A 202 -2.97 -21.78 -1.35
N ARG A 203 -2.52 -21.22 -0.21
CA ARG A 203 -3.37 -21.09 0.99
C ARG A 203 -4.41 -19.97 0.87
N LEU A 204 -4.03 -18.82 0.31
CA LEU A 204 -4.87 -17.63 0.28
C LEU A 204 -5.89 -17.65 -0.85
N LEU A 205 -5.45 -17.94 -2.09
CA LEU A 205 -6.28 -17.76 -3.29
C LEU A 205 -7.47 -18.71 -3.28
N ASP A 206 -7.23 -20.00 -3.01
CA ASP A 206 -8.29 -21.01 -2.95
C ASP A 206 -9.36 -20.65 -1.92
N TRP A 207 -8.92 -20.25 -0.72
CA TRP A 207 -9.83 -19.82 0.33
C TRP A 207 -10.60 -18.57 -0.10
N LEU A 208 -9.90 -17.53 -0.57
CA LEU A 208 -10.49 -16.23 -0.87
C LEU A 208 -11.51 -16.34 -2.02
N VAL A 209 -11.16 -17.01 -3.13
CA VAL A 209 -12.09 -17.28 -4.24
C VAL A 209 -13.29 -18.09 -3.76
N GLY A 210 -13.07 -19.08 -2.88
CA GLY A 210 -14.14 -19.87 -2.27
C GLY A 210 -15.13 -19.04 -1.43
N GLN A 211 -14.73 -17.87 -0.91
CA GLN A 211 -15.61 -16.96 -0.16
C GLN A 211 -16.42 -15.99 -1.03
N GLN A 212 -16.21 -15.97 -2.35
CA GLN A 212 -16.92 -15.07 -3.25
C GLN A 212 -18.41 -15.44 -3.29
N ALA A 213 -19.29 -14.45 -3.11
CA ALA A 213 -20.72 -14.68 -3.29
C ALA A 213 -21.03 -15.06 -4.75
N LYS A 214 -21.88 -16.08 -4.95
CA LYS A 214 -22.16 -16.66 -6.27
C LYS A 214 -23.49 -16.24 -6.88
N ASP A 215 -24.42 -15.73 -6.06
CA ASP A 215 -25.81 -15.57 -6.45
C ASP A 215 -26.33 -14.13 -6.32
N GLY A 216 -27.27 -13.80 -7.21
CA GLY A 216 -28.03 -12.55 -7.21
C GLY A 216 -27.17 -11.29 -7.38
N ALA A 217 -27.67 -10.16 -6.88
CA ALA A 217 -27.00 -8.86 -7.00
C ALA A 217 -25.65 -8.75 -6.26
N LYS A 218 -25.29 -9.77 -5.46
CA LYS A 218 -24.04 -9.85 -4.71
C LYS A 218 -23.01 -10.75 -5.39
N ALA A 219 -23.37 -11.43 -6.48
CA ALA A 219 -22.47 -12.31 -7.20
C ALA A 219 -21.17 -11.55 -7.56
N GLY A 220 -20.03 -12.17 -7.31
CA GLY A 220 -18.72 -11.58 -7.56
C GLY A 220 -18.12 -10.76 -6.40
N SER A 221 -18.85 -10.59 -5.28
CA SER A 221 -18.41 -9.75 -4.15
C SER A 221 -18.08 -10.54 -2.88
N TRP A 222 -17.37 -9.91 -1.94
CA TRP A 222 -16.98 -10.48 -0.65
C TRP A 222 -17.57 -9.72 0.52
N HIS A 223 -17.86 -10.41 1.62
CA HIS A 223 -18.29 -9.78 2.85
C HIS A 223 -17.96 -10.64 4.07
N PHE A 224 -17.07 -10.15 4.94
CA PHE A 224 -16.57 -10.89 6.11
C PHE A 224 -17.12 -10.25 7.39
N ARG A 225 -18.27 -10.70 7.87
CA ARG A 225 -18.85 -10.20 9.13
C ARG A 225 -17.90 -10.49 10.29
N GLY A 226 -17.64 -9.48 11.14
CA GLY A 226 -16.65 -9.59 12.22
C GLY A 226 -15.21 -9.72 11.74
N GLY A 227 -14.92 -9.24 10.52
CA GLY A 227 -13.57 -9.11 10.00
C GLY A 227 -12.81 -7.94 10.63
N ASP A 228 -11.78 -7.44 9.95
CA ASP A 228 -10.99 -6.32 10.43
C ASP A 228 -11.79 -5.01 10.57
N HIS A 229 -11.12 -4.00 11.13
CA HIS A 229 -11.62 -2.64 11.32
C HIS A 229 -12.25 -2.00 10.07
N GLY A 230 -11.79 -2.37 8.86
CA GLY A 230 -12.35 -1.87 7.61
C GLY A 230 -13.63 -2.60 7.20
N SER A 231 -13.75 -3.89 7.55
CA SER A 231 -14.95 -4.69 7.26
C SER A 231 -16.21 -4.14 7.92
N GLU A 232 -16.10 -3.68 9.18
CA GLU A 232 -17.25 -3.14 9.92
C GLU A 232 -17.71 -1.79 9.36
N ARG A 233 -16.77 -0.89 9.05
CA ARG A 233 -17.09 0.47 8.56
C ARG A 233 -17.44 0.51 7.07
N GLY A 234 -16.63 -0.14 6.24
CA GLY A 234 -16.78 -0.11 4.77
C GLY A 234 -17.63 -1.26 4.21
N GLY A 235 -17.97 -2.25 5.04
CA GLY A 235 -18.87 -3.33 4.69
C GLY A 235 -18.41 -4.14 3.47
N ARG A 236 -19.38 -4.60 2.68
CA ARG A 236 -19.15 -5.40 1.47
C ARG A 236 -18.28 -4.68 0.43
N LEU A 237 -18.36 -3.36 0.33
CA LEU A 237 -17.56 -2.60 -0.63
C LEU A 237 -16.06 -2.69 -0.28
N TYR A 238 -15.71 -2.42 0.98
CA TYR A 238 -14.33 -2.58 1.46
C TYR A 238 -13.83 -4.01 1.30
N CYS A 239 -14.60 -5.01 1.75
CA CYS A 239 -14.20 -6.40 1.63
C CYS A 239 -13.94 -6.77 0.16
N THR A 240 -14.82 -6.35 -0.75
CA THR A 240 -14.68 -6.63 -2.18
C THR A 240 -13.44 -5.94 -2.75
N ALA A 241 -13.23 -4.65 -2.47
CA ALA A 241 -12.06 -3.91 -2.94
C ALA A 241 -10.74 -4.53 -2.43
N MET A 242 -10.67 -4.88 -1.14
CA MET A 242 -9.50 -5.55 -0.57
C MET A 242 -9.27 -6.93 -1.19
N SER A 243 -10.33 -7.74 -1.35
CA SER A 243 -10.22 -9.05 -1.99
C SER A 243 -9.76 -8.93 -3.43
N THR A 244 -10.27 -7.98 -4.20
CA THR A 244 -9.81 -7.75 -5.58
C THR A 244 -8.35 -7.29 -5.61
N MET A 245 -7.96 -6.36 -4.72
CA MET A 245 -6.58 -5.89 -4.62
C MET A 245 -5.61 -6.99 -4.19
N ILE A 246 -6.05 -7.95 -3.37
CA ILE A 246 -5.25 -9.14 -3.03
C ILE A 246 -5.10 -10.06 -4.24
N LEU A 247 -6.22 -10.36 -4.93
CA LEU A 247 -6.25 -11.29 -6.05
C LEU A 247 -5.47 -10.77 -7.28
N GLU A 248 -5.30 -9.46 -7.44
CA GLU A 248 -4.51 -8.89 -8.54
C GLU A 248 -2.99 -8.96 -8.32
N VAL A 249 -2.51 -9.07 -7.07
CA VAL A 249 -1.07 -9.02 -6.74
C VAL A 249 -0.24 -10.01 -7.58
N PRO A 250 -0.62 -11.30 -7.72
CA PRO A 250 0.17 -12.25 -8.51
C PRO A 250 0.26 -11.89 -10.01
N TYR A 251 -0.74 -11.19 -10.54
CA TYR A 251 -0.84 -10.84 -11.96
C TYR A 251 -0.22 -9.48 -12.29
N ARG A 252 -0.27 -8.54 -11.34
CA ARG A 252 0.09 -7.14 -11.55
C ARG A 252 1.51 -6.80 -11.13
N ASN A 253 1.99 -7.43 -10.06
CA ASN A 253 3.29 -7.09 -9.49
C ASN A 253 4.36 -8.04 -10.02
N MET A 254 5.31 -7.51 -10.79
CA MET A 254 6.59 -8.16 -11.06
C MET A 254 7.44 -8.14 -9.77
N PRO A 255 8.11 -9.25 -9.39
CA PRO A 255 8.95 -9.25 -8.20
C PRO A 255 10.12 -8.30 -8.36
N ILE A 256 10.28 -7.38 -7.41
CA ILE A 256 11.36 -6.38 -7.38
C ILE A 256 12.73 -7.08 -7.40
N TYR A 257 12.84 -8.31 -6.90
CA TYR A 257 14.11 -9.05 -6.88
C TYR A 257 14.39 -9.91 -8.13
N ARG A 258 13.47 -10.02 -9.10
CA ARG A 258 13.66 -10.88 -10.27
C ARG A 258 14.51 -10.26 -11.39
N ASN A 259 14.87 -8.97 -11.33
CA ASN A 259 15.78 -8.31 -12.27
C ASN A 259 16.62 -7.25 -11.54
N HIS A 260 17.84 -6.96 -12.00
CA HIS A 260 18.66 -5.84 -11.51
C HIS A 260 18.01 -4.49 -11.86
N ALA A 261 16.91 -4.13 -11.19
CA ALA A 261 16.20 -2.88 -11.38
C ALA A 261 16.91 -1.76 -10.60
N SER A 262 18.09 -1.33 -11.08
CA SER A 262 18.79 -0.16 -10.53
C SER A 262 17.99 1.13 -10.70
N ASP A 263 17.09 1.18 -11.69
CA ASP A 263 16.34 2.38 -12.06
C ASP A 263 15.05 2.57 -11.24
N ASP A 264 14.60 1.53 -10.53
CA ASP A 264 13.38 1.60 -9.71
C ASP A 264 13.67 2.13 -8.29
N ASP A 265 14.92 2.10 -7.84
CA ASP A 265 15.30 2.52 -6.48
C ASP A 265 15.16 4.04 -6.32
N PHE A 266 14.68 4.48 -5.16
CA PHE A 266 14.64 5.91 -4.85
C PHE A 266 16.06 6.49 -4.87
N LYS A 267 16.21 7.68 -5.43
CA LYS A 267 17.43 8.47 -5.29
C LYS A 267 17.51 9.00 -3.86
N LEU A 268 18.57 8.65 -3.14
CA LEU A 268 18.85 9.08 -1.77
C LEU A 268 19.74 10.32 -1.74
#